data_AF-Q2FT82-F1
#
_entry.id   AF-Q2FT82-F1
#
_cell.length_a   1.000
_cell.length_b   1.000
_cell.length_c   1.000
_cell.angle_alpha   90.00
_cell.angle_beta   90.00
_cell.angle_gamma   90.00
#
_symmetry.space_group_name_H-M   'P 1'
#
loop_
_entity.id
_entity.type
_entity.pdbx_description
1 polymer ?
#
loop_
_entity_poly.entity_id
_entity_poly.type
_entity_poly.pdbx_seq_one_letter_code
_entity_poly.pdbx_strand_id
1 'polypeptide(L)'
;MMTEGMKRSVYLILTGIAALVLCVSICSAGFAPTFELMPLSMKAPSDANPYKDEAFKSEAEKIIGKISNSSVPTGAKLSEVTDAYYRLIMENVSPDLYPNAHNIAAYLYYTSKAGETYTDYHAYLKSVSKTTDGSEYYTVADQYRQVAAEFWNKIKDLYPNMTMFTLPPAGEPMPEEKAEQQGDTLEGLDIAIPMTQKAPDPSADDQTEKFKTTTIRWFEDYVDRARLPDDDPTNDKTEKSPGHRFLTGEGLEWADSTYMDLIGMNVAEDFYTKANYIDAFFYLISQARDFYESYINDRTYVSSVSNGEENYEKSKKYYDQAEKAIGYFDDIIPNYTNSTLPDFPKFGEVEKGTFGLGELGYITPDMADYLSGGSSESST
;
A
#
# COMPACT_ATOMS: atom_id res chain seq x y z
N MET A 1 -40.52 -15.02 -10.45
CA MET A 1 -40.85 -13.77 -9.73
C MET A 1 -40.60 -14.04 -8.24
N MET A 2 -39.51 -13.51 -7.66
CA MET A 2 -39.16 -13.75 -6.25
C MET A 2 -40.06 -12.92 -5.34
N THR A 3 -40.62 -13.53 -4.29
CA THR A 3 -41.45 -12.87 -3.28
C THR A 3 -40.59 -11.95 -2.40
N GLU A 4 -41.17 -10.88 -1.85
CA GLU A 4 -40.44 -9.89 -1.04
C GLU A 4 -39.71 -10.50 0.16
N GLY A 5 -40.23 -11.59 0.74
CA GLY A 5 -39.55 -12.35 1.80
C GLY A 5 -38.26 -13.02 1.32
N MET A 6 -38.23 -13.57 0.11
CA MET A 6 -37.02 -14.14 -0.48
C MET A 6 -35.98 -13.07 -0.84
N LYS A 7 -36.43 -11.87 -1.23
CA LYS A 7 -35.52 -10.73 -1.50
C LYS A 7 -34.83 -10.27 -0.22
N ARG A 8 -35.53 -10.18 0.92
CA ARG A 8 -34.92 -9.83 2.22
C ARG A 8 -33.93 -10.89 2.72
N SER A 9 -34.23 -12.16 2.57
CA SER A 9 -33.32 -13.24 2.98
C SER A 9 -32.08 -13.34 2.08
N VAL A 10 -32.23 -13.12 0.77
CA VAL A 10 -31.09 -13.08 -0.16
C VAL A 10 -30.22 -11.84 0.09
N TYR A 11 -30.82 -10.69 0.42
CA TYR A 11 -30.08 -9.48 0.80
C TYR A 11 -29.31 -9.66 2.11
N LEU A 12 -29.90 -10.32 3.11
CA LEU A 12 -29.24 -10.65 4.39
C LEU A 12 -28.11 -11.69 4.23
N ILE A 13 -28.26 -12.65 3.32
CA ILE A 13 -27.21 -13.63 3.02
C ILE A 13 -26.07 -12.98 2.21
N LEU A 14 -26.37 -12.10 1.25
CA LEU A 14 -25.36 -11.37 0.47
C LEU A 14 -24.62 -10.32 1.30
N THR A 15 -25.31 -9.60 2.20
CA THR A 15 -24.64 -8.69 3.16
C THR A 15 -23.87 -9.45 4.23
N GLY A 16 -24.34 -10.63 4.65
CA GLY A 16 -23.61 -11.52 5.54
C GLY A 16 -22.32 -12.09 4.92
N ILE A 17 -22.35 -12.45 3.63
CA ILE A 17 -21.16 -12.93 2.90
C ILE A 17 -20.21 -11.77 2.58
N ALA A 18 -20.72 -10.58 2.23
CA ALA A 18 -19.89 -9.39 2.02
C ALA A 18 -19.19 -8.93 3.31
N ALA A 19 -19.87 -9.02 4.46
CA ALA A 19 -19.25 -8.79 5.77
C ALA A 19 -18.19 -9.85 6.10
N LEU A 20 -18.42 -11.12 5.75
CA LEU A 20 -17.45 -12.19 5.96
C LEU A 20 -16.22 -12.09 5.05
N VAL A 21 -16.37 -11.56 3.83
CA VAL A 21 -15.27 -11.28 2.89
C VAL A 21 -14.50 -10.01 3.28
N LEU A 22 -15.17 -8.99 3.85
CA LEU A 22 -14.51 -7.82 4.46
C LEU A 22 -13.78 -8.16 5.76
N CYS A 23 -14.20 -9.20 6.49
CA CYS A 23 -13.51 -9.69 7.68
C CYS A 23 -12.20 -10.46 7.39
N VAL A 24 -11.85 -10.75 6.13
CA VAL A 24 -10.58 -11.41 5.79
C VAL A 24 -9.45 -10.40 5.50
N SER A 25 -9.75 -9.11 5.48
CA SER A 25 -8.76 -8.03 5.50
C SER A 25 -8.68 -7.34 6.87
N ILE A 26 -9.02 -8.07 7.94
CA ILE A 26 -8.61 -7.66 9.28
C ILE A 26 -7.09 -7.82 9.31
N CYS A 27 -6.37 -6.70 9.18
CA CYS A 27 -5.03 -6.62 9.76
C CYS A 27 -5.17 -7.17 11.18
N SER A 28 -4.45 -8.25 11.50
CA SER A 28 -4.43 -8.97 12.77
C SER A 28 -3.84 -8.11 13.91
N ALA A 29 -4.19 -6.83 14.01
CA ALA A 29 -3.79 -5.92 15.08
C ALA A 29 -4.54 -6.20 16.40
N GLY A 30 -5.35 -7.26 16.47
CA GLY A 30 -6.07 -7.67 17.68
C GLY A 30 -5.33 -8.70 18.55
N PHE A 31 -4.36 -9.43 18.00
CA PHE A 31 -3.58 -10.44 18.73
C PHE A 31 -2.14 -10.46 18.24
N ALA A 32 -1.20 -10.54 19.18
CA ALA A 32 0.20 -10.76 18.87
C ALA A 32 0.36 -12.02 18.01
N PRO A 33 1.12 -11.99 16.91
CA PRO A 33 1.37 -13.17 16.10
C PRO A 33 2.07 -14.22 16.96
N THR A 34 1.74 -15.49 16.77
CA THR A 34 2.48 -16.59 17.36
C THR A 34 3.53 -17.10 16.39
N PHE A 35 4.66 -17.55 16.90
CA PHE A 35 5.67 -18.20 16.07
C PHE A 35 5.10 -19.47 15.42
N GLU A 36 5.22 -19.56 14.10
CA GLU A 36 4.79 -20.70 13.30
C GLU A 36 6.00 -21.42 12.68
N LEU A 37 5.99 -22.74 12.78
CA LEU A 37 6.95 -23.56 12.05
C LEU A 37 6.58 -23.60 10.57
N MET A 38 7.61 -23.67 9.71
CA MET A 38 7.43 -23.80 8.27
C MET A 38 6.41 -24.90 7.91
N PRO A 39 5.25 -24.55 7.32
CA PRO A 39 4.15 -25.49 7.14
C PRO A 39 4.37 -26.41 5.94
N LEU A 40 5.08 -25.92 4.91
CA LEU A 40 5.38 -26.67 3.70
C LEU A 40 6.89 -26.82 3.56
N SER A 41 7.35 -28.07 3.61
CA SER A 41 8.70 -28.42 3.21
C SER A 41 8.78 -28.57 1.70
N MET A 42 10.01 -28.53 1.16
CA MET A 42 10.27 -28.98 -0.20
C MET A 42 9.64 -30.33 -0.50
N LYS A 43 9.13 -30.48 -1.71
CA LYS A 43 8.65 -31.77 -2.21
C LYS A 43 9.80 -32.77 -2.18
N ALA A 44 9.56 -33.95 -1.61
CA ALA A 44 10.57 -35.02 -1.58
C ALA A 44 11.09 -35.30 -3.01
N PRO A 45 12.39 -35.58 -3.18
CA PRO A 45 12.97 -35.83 -4.49
C PRO A 45 12.23 -36.99 -5.17
N SER A 46 11.81 -36.77 -6.41
CA SER A 46 11.27 -37.87 -7.22
C SER A 46 12.37 -38.49 -8.07
N ASP A 47 12.28 -39.78 -8.38
CA ASP A 47 13.15 -40.41 -9.39
C ASP A 47 12.79 -39.97 -10.83
N ALA A 48 11.81 -39.06 -10.98
CA ALA A 48 11.34 -38.58 -12.27
C ALA A 48 12.24 -37.45 -12.77
N ASN A 49 12.96 -37.72 -13.86
CA ASN A 49 13.71 -36.73 -14.62
C ASN A 49 12.79 -35.91 -15.56
N PRO A 50 13.15 -34.65 -15.90
CA PRO A 50 14.40 -33.96 -15.54
C PRO A 50 14.34 -33.22 -14.19
N TYR A 51 15.48 -33.20 -13.48
CA TYR A 51 15.70 -32.33 -12.33
C TYR A 51 15.92 -30.87 -12.74
N LYS A 52 15.50 -29.94 -11.89
CA LYS A 52 15.58 -28.50 -12.12
C LYS A 52 16.59 -27.78 -11.22
N ASP A 53 17.66 -28.47 -10.86
CA ASP A 53 18.69 -27.99 -9.92
C ASP A 53 19.27 -26.62 -10.28
N GLU A 54 19.60 -26.41 -11.56
CA GLU A 54 20.21 -25.15 -12.01
C GLU A 54 19.22 -23.99 -12.01
N ALA A 55 17.95 -24.25 -12.37
CA ALA A 55 16.90 -23.25 -12.27
C ALA A 55 16.63 -22.88 -10.80
N PHE A 56 16.60 -23.87 -9.91
CA PHE A 56 16.45 -23.67 -8.47
C PHE A 56 17.58 -22.80 -7.91
N LYS A 57 18.84 -23.14 -8.18
CA LYS A 57 20.01 -22.40 -7.67
C LYS A 57 20.04 -20.96 -8.18
N SER A 58 19.78 -20.76 -9.48
CA SER A 58 19.78 -19.44 -10.11
C SER A 58 18.72 -18.52 -9.49
N GLU A 59 17.50 -19.01 -9.31
CA GLU A 59 16.43 -18.25 -8.68
C GLU A 59 16.70 -17.99 -7.19
N ALA A 60 17.20 -18.99 -6.46
CA ALA A 60 17.60 -18.84 -5.06
C ALA A 60 18.71 -17.80 -4.89
N GLU A 61 19.75 -17.84 -5.71
CA GLU A 61 20.85 -16.87 -5.68
C GLU A 61 20.37 -15.45 -5.97
N LYS A 62 19.50 -15.27 -6.96
CA LYS A 62 18.90 -13.98 -7.29
C LYS A 62 18.14 -13.40 -6.11
N ILE A 63 17.26 -14.18 -5.48
CA ILE A 63 16.41 -13.71 -4.38
C ILE A 63 17.23 -13.47 -3.12
N ILE A 64 18.13 -14.40 -2.77
CA ILE A 64 19.05 -14.22 -1.63
C ILE A 64 19.92 -12.98 -1.86
N GLY A 65 20.41 -12.74 -3.08
CA GLY A 65 21.16 -11.54 -3.42
C GLY A 65 20.40 -10.24 -3.17
N LYS A 66 19.08 -10.21 -3.41
CA LYS A 66 18.23 -9.02 -3.20
C LYS A 66 18.02 -8.65 -1.72
N ILE A 67 18.08 -9.65 -0.82
CA ILE A 67 17.89 -9.48 0.63
C ILE A 67 19.20 -9.52 1.44
N SER A 68 20.31 -9.86 0.78
CA SER A 68 21.60 -9.94 1.44
C SER A 68 22.19 -8.56 1.64
N ASN A 69 22.98 -8.39 2.70
CA ASN A 69 23.61 -7.12 3.07
C ASN A 69 22.59 -5.96 3.27
N SER A 70 21.33 -6.27 3.55
CA SER A 70 20.26 -5.28 3.80
C SER A 70 19.57 -5.49 5.15
N SER A 71 18.59 -4.65 5.46
CA SER A 71 17.62 -4.94 6.52
C SER A 71 16.67 -6.07 6.10
N VAL A 72 15.89 -6.56 7.06
CA VAL A 72 14.74 -7.45 6.87
C VAL A 72 13.87 -6.94 5.70
N PRO A 73 13.41 -7.82 4.79
CA PRO A 73 12.62 -7.39 3.66
C PRO A 73 11.24 -6.91 4.12
N THR A 74 10.82 -5.78 3.58
CA THR A 74 9.47 -5.20 3.71
C THR A 74 8.92 -4.96 2.30
N GLY A 75 7.68 -4.47 2.17
CA GLY A 75 7.13 -4.02 0.88
C GLY A 75 7.26 -5.04 -0.26
N ALA A 76 7.82 -4.59 -1.40
CA ALA A 76 7.98 -5.39 -2.60
C ALA A 76 8.99 -6.53 -2.42
N LYS A 77 10.12 -6.33 -1.73
CA LYS A 77 11.06 -7.42 -1.46
C LYS A 77 10.43 -8.51 -0.62
N LEU A 78 9.57 -8.16 0.34
CA LEU A 78 8.84 -9.15 1.14
C LEU A 78 7.95 -10.02 0.25
N SER A 79 7.18 -9.42 -0.65
CA SER A 79 6.37 -10.16 -1.63
C SER A 79 7.24 -11.07 -2.50
N GLU A 80 8.34 -10.57 -3.05
CA GLU A 80 9.23 -11.37 -3.90
C GLU A 80 9.86 -12.58 -3.17
N VAL A 81 10.29 -12.41 -1.92
CA VAL A 81 10.85 -13.49 -1.10
C VAL A 81 9.79 -14.54 -0.80
N THR A 82 8.57 -14.09 -0.50
CA THR A 82 7.42 -14.96 -0.21
C THR A 82 7.03 -15.79 -1.44
N ASP A 83 6.93 -15.15 -2.60
CA ASP A 83 6.65 -15.81 -3.87
C ASP A 83 7.77 -16.79 -4.26
N ALA A 84 9.03 -16.39 -4.05
CA ALA A 84 10.18 -17.25 -4.30
C ALA A 84 10.14 -18.51 -3.43
N TYR A 85 9.82 -18.40 -2.14
CA TYR A 85 9.62 -19.55 -1.27
C TYR A 85 8.60 -20.53 -1.85
N TYR A 86 7.38 -20.05 -2.17
CA TYR A 86 6.32 -20.92 -2.70
C TYR A 86 6.67 -21.55 -4.04
N ARG A 87 7.38 -20.83 -4.93
CA ARG A 87 7.87 -21.39 -6.19
C ARG A 87 8.92 -22.48 -5.97
N LEU A 88 9.93 -22.19 -5.15
CA LEU A 88 11.08 -23.07 -4.96
C LEU A 88 10.73 -24.38 -4.26
N ILE A 89 9.76 -24.39 -3.34
CA ILE A 89 9.33 -25.64 -2.68
C ILE A 89 8.63 -26.63 -3.63
N MET A 90 8.10 -26.14 -4.75
CA MET A 90 7.44 -26.95 -5.77
C MET A 90 8.40 -27.54 -6.80
N GLU A 91 9.66 -27.08 -6.84
CA GLU A 91 10.61 -27.52 -7.84
C GLU A 91 11.12 -28.95 -7.60
N ASN A 92 11.27 -29.69 -8.70
CA ASN A 92 11.79 -31.06 -8.67
C ASN A 92 13.32 -31.04 -8.65
N VAL A 93 13.90 -30.98 -7.46
CA VAL A 93 15.36 -31.02 -7.25
C VAL A 93 15.86 -32.45 -7.11
N SER A 94 17.13 -32.67 -7.44
CA SER A 94 17.80 -33.95 -7.27
C SER A 94 17.96 -34.33 -5.78
N PRO A 95 18.06 -35.64 -5.47
CA PRO A 95 18.36 -36.10 -4.12
C PRO A 95 19.64 -35.48 -3.52
N ASP A 96 20.65 -35.21 -4.36
CA ASP A 96 21.92 -34.63 -3.93
C ASP A 96 21.78 -33.15 -3.54
N LEU A 97 20.97 -32.37 -4.27
CA LEU A 97 20.72 -30.96 -3.97
C LEU A 97 19.71 -30.77 -2.83
N TYR A 98 18.83 -31.74 -2.59
CA TYR A 98 17.69 -31.63 -1.68
C TYR A 98 18.02 -31.10 -0.27
N PRO A 99 19.09 -31.53 0.44
CA PRO A 99 19.40 -31.00 1.76
C PRO A 99 19.69 -29.48 1.75
N ASN A 100 20.42 -29.01 0.74
CA ASN A 100 20.72 -27.59 0.58
C ASN A 100 19.49 -26.81 0.13
N ALA A 101 18.72 -27.37 -0.81
CA ALA A 101 17.48 -26.78 -1.31
C ALA A 101 16.46 -26.58 -0.17
N HIS A 102 16.31 -27.58 0.71
CA HIS A 102 15.45 -27.49 1.89
C HIS A 102 15.90 -26.36 2.83
N ASN A 103 17.20 -26.25 3.10
CA ASN A 103 17.73 -25.18 3.95
C ASN A 103 17.55 -23.79 3.33
N ILE A 104 17.70 -23.67 2.00
CA ILE A 104 17.42 -22.43 1.25
C ILE A 104 15.94 -22.05 1.37
N ALA A 105 15.03 -22.99 1.12
CA ALA A 105 13.60 -22.73 1.22
C ALA A 105 13.19 -22.34 2.65
N ALA A 106 13.72 -23.01 3.66
CA ALA A 106 13.49 -22.67 5.07
C ALA A 106 14.04 -21.27 5.41
N TYR A 107 15.24 -20.92 4.94
CA TYR A 107 15.79 -19.58 5.09
C TYR A 107 14.85 -18.51 4.51
N LEU A 108 14.34 -18.71 3.28
CA LEU A 108 13.42 -17.77 2.64
C LEU A 108 12.09 -17.66 3.38
N TYR A 109 11.52 -18.78 3.84
CA TYR A 109 10.28 -18.77 4.64
C TYR A 109 10.43 -17.95 5.91
N TYR A 110 11.44 -18.25 6.73
CA TYR A 110 11.63 -17.55 8.01
C TYR A 110 12.07 -16.09 7.81
N THR A 111 12.73 -15.78 6.69
CA THR A 111 12.99 -14.39 6.29
C THR A 111 11.70 -13.64 5.96
N SER A 112 10.80 -14.26 5.16
CA SER A 112 9.49 -13.69 4.84
C SER A 112 8.67 -13.46 6.11
N LYS A 113 8.60 -14.45 7.01
CA LYS A 113 7.89 -14.32 8.29
C LYS A 113 8.47 -13.24 9.20
N ALA A 114 9.79 -13.10 9.25
CA ALA A 114 10.42 -11.99 9.98
C ALA A 114 10.00 -10.62 9.40
N GLY A 115 9.95 -10.49 8.07
CA GLY A 115 9.54 -9.25 7.39
C GLY A 115 8.05 -8.93 7.54
N GLU A 116 7.18 -9.94 7.43
CA GLU A 116 5.74 -9.83 7.67
C GLU A 116 5.47 -9.37 9.11
N THR A 117 6.01 -10.08 10.11
CA THR A 117 5.81 -9.74 11.51
C THR A 117 6.42 -8.39 11.89
N TYR A 118 7.54 -7.99 11.28
CA TYR A 118 8.11 -6.66 11.49
C TYR A 118 7.28 -5.55 10.84
N THR A 119 6.61 -5.83 9.71
CA THR A 119 5.63 -4.92 9.11
C THR A 119 4.41 -4.78 10.02
N ASP A 120 3.91 -5.89 10.58
CA ASP A 120 2.81 -5.90 11.55
C ASP A 120 3.16 -5.13 12.83
N TYR A 121 4.39 -5.25 13.32
CA TYR A 121 4.89 -4.44 14.44
C TYR A 121 4.75 -2.95 14.18
N HIS A 122 5.18 -2.47 13.00
CA HIS A 122 5.07 -1.06 12.63
C HIS A 122 3.62 -0.60 12.40
N ALA A 123 2.79 -1.47 11.83
CA ALA A 123 1.36 -1.21 11.70
C ALA A 123 0.68 -1.11 13.08
N TYR A 124 1.02 -1.99 14.01
CA TYR A 124 0.54 -1.99 15.39
C TYR A 124 0.99 -0.72 16.14
N LEU A 125 2.24 -0.29 15.98
CA LEU A 125 2.75 0.92 16.63
C LEU A 125 1.98 2.18 16.23
N LYS A 126 1.53 2.25 14.98
CA LYS A 126 0.71 3.32 14.40
C LYS A 126 -0.79 3.16 14.69
N SER A 127 -1.18 2.06 15.32
CA SER A 127 -2.59 1.75 15.52
C SER A 127 -3.24 2.57 16.62
N VAL A 128 -4.48 3.00 16.39
CA VAL A 128 -5.31 3.66 17.41
C VAL A 128 -5.77 2.73 18.53
N SER A 129 -5.72 1.42 18.30
CA SER A 129 -6.09 0.39 19.27
C SER A 129 -4.88 -0.22 19.98
N LYS A 130 -3.69 0.39 19.84
CA LYS A 130 -2.49 -0.04 20.54
C LYS A 130 -2.68 0.02 22.06
N THR A 131 -2.41 -1.10 22.72
CA THR A 131 -2.51 -1.25 24.18
C THR A 131 -1.17 -1.52 24.84
N THR A 132 -0.15 -1.89 24.07
CA THR A 132 1.22 -2.20 24.53
C THR A 132 2.25 -1.34 23.78
N ASP A 133 3.53 -1.59 24.01
CA ASP A 133 4.63 -1.01 23.23
C ASP A 133 4.97 -1.80 21.95
N GLY A 134 4.21 -2.86 21.64
CA GLY A 134 4.42 -3.74 20.49
C GLY A 134 5.59 -4.70 20.64
N SER A 135 6.18 -4.81 21.84
CA SER A 135 7.30 -5.73 22.12
C SER A 135 6.98 -7.18 21.79
N GLU A 136 5.72 -7.59 21.89
CA GLU A 136 5.24 -8.92 21.54
C GLU A 136 5.35 -9.23 20.03
N TYR A 137 5.09 -8.26 19.16
CA TYR A 137 5.30 -8.41 17.70
C TYR A 137 6.79 -8.44 17.39
N TYR A 138 7.57 -7.50 17.96
CA TYR A 138 9.01 -7.43 17.72
C TYR A 138 9.74 -8.70 18.17
N THR A 139 9.34 -9.26 19.32
CA THR A 139 9.91 -10.51 19.85
C THR A 139 9.72 -11.66 18.87
N VAL A 140 8.54 -11.76 18.25
CA VAL A 140 8.23 -12.82 17.28
C VAL A 140 8.98 -12.60 15.96
N ALA A 141 9.12 -11.34 15.50
CA ALA A 141 9.98 -11.01 14.37
C ALA A 141 11.45 -11.41 14.62
N ASP A 142 11.98 -11.16 15.82
CA ASP A 142 13.33 -11.57 16.19
C ASP A 142 13.45 -13.10 16.32
N GLN A 143 12.43 -13.81 16.81
CA GLN A 143 12.41 -15.27 16.80
C GLN A 143 12.51 -15.82 15.37
N TYR A 144 11.72 -15.29 14.42
CA TYR A 144 11.83 -15.68 13.02
C TYR A 144 13.20 -15.37 12.43
N ARG A 145 13.79 -14.21 12.74
CA ARG A 145 15.16 -13.88 12.35
C ARG A 145 16.17 -14.87 12.94
N GLN A 146 16.05 -15.24 14.22
CA GLN A 146 16.95 -16.20 14.86
C GLN A 146 16.90 -17.57 14.15
N VAL A 147 15.71 -18.06 13.81
CA VAL A 147 15.56 -19.32 13.07
C VAL A 147 16.07 -19.19 11.64
N ALA A 148 15.81 -18.08 10.95
CA ALA A 148 16.41 -17.81 9.64
C ALA A 148 17.95 -17.84 9.71
N ALA A 149 18.56 -17.36 10.80
CA ALA A 149 20.01 -17.41 10.99
C ALA A 149 20.55 -18.84 11.14
N GLU A 150 19.80 -19.75 11.74
CA GLU A 150 20.17 -21.18 11.81
C GLU A 150 20.26 -21.80 10.42
N PHE A 151 19.30 -21.49 9.54
CA PHE A 151 19.31 -21.98 8.15
C PHE A 151 20.36 -21.27 7.29
N TRP A 152 20.53 -19.95 7.46
CA TRP A 152 21.60 -19.19 6.83
C TRP A 152 22.97 -19.82 7.11
N ASN A 153 23.25 -20.17 8.37
CA ASN A 153 24.52 -20.79 8.76
C ASN A 153 24.80 -22.13 8.06
N LYS A 154 23.77 -22.85 7.60
CA LYS A 154 23.89 -24.11 6.85
C LYS A 154 24.16 -23.90 5.37
N ILE A 155 23.83 -22.72 4.82
CA ILE A 155 23.90 -22.43 3.38
C ILE A 155 24.90 -21.32 3.02
N LYS A 156 25.42 -20.56 3.99
CA LYS A 156 26.29 -19.39 3.76
C LYS A 156 27.52 -19.68 2.92
N ASP A 157 28.07 -20.89 3.00
CA ASP A 157 29.26 -21.28 2.23
C ASP A 157 28.95 -21.38 0.72
N LEU A 158 27.67 -21.47 0.33
CA LEU A 158 27.21 -21.39 -1.06
C LEU A 158 27.16 -19.93 -1.57
N TYR A 159 27.21 -18.94 -0.67
CA TYR A 159 27.00 -17.52 -0.97
C TYR A 159 28.12 -16.64 -0.37
N PRO A 160 29.39 -16.77 -0.81
CA PRO A 160 30.57 -16.22 -0.13
C PRO A 160 30.64 -14.68 -0.06
N ASN A 161 29.90 -13.96 -0.91
CA ASN A 161 29.87 -12.49 -0.95
C ASN A 161 28.56 -11.91 -0.40
N MET A 162 27.76 -12.74 0.26
CA MET A 162 26.44 -12.37 0.79
C MET A 162 26.46 -12.50 2.30
N THR A 163 25.74 -11.61 2.97
CA THR A 163 25.49 -11.70 4.42
C THR A 163 23.99 -11.74 4.68
N MET A 164 23.60 -12.40 5.76
CA MET A 164 22.22 -12.43 6.19
C MET A 164 21.68 -11.02 6.41
N PHE A 165 20.39 -10.82 6.13
CA PHE A 165 19.69 -9.60 6.47
C PHE A 165 19.78 -9.30 7.99
N THR A 166 19.64 -8.02 8.33
CA THR A 166 19.60 -7.55 9.72
C THR A 166 18.20 -7.13 10.12
N LEU A 167 17.81 -7.33 11.38
CA LEU A 167 16.56 -6.76 11.92
C LEU A 167 16.91 -5.46 12.63
N PRO A 168 16.35 -4.31 12.22
CA PRO A 168 16.56 -3.06 12.92
C PRO A 168 16.06 -3.15 14.37
N PRO A 169 16.73 -2.49 15.33
CA PRO A 169 16.27 -2.41 16.72
C PRO A 169 14.81 -1.97 16.88
N ALA A 170 14.16 -2.40 17.97
CA ALA A 170 12.82 -1.94 18.31
C ALA A 170 12.78 -0.41 18.43
N GLY A 171 11.76 0.20 17.83
CA GLY A 171 11.58 1.66 17.79
C GLY A 171 12.30 2.39 16.64
N GLU A 172 13.21 1.74 15.92
CA GLU A 172 13.76 2.31 14.67
C GLU A 172 12.69 2.34 13.57
N PRO A 173 12.69 3.35 12.68
CA PRO A 173 11.71 3.45 11.61
C PRO A 173 11.78 2.23 10.68
N MET A 174 10.63 1.86 10.10
CA MET A 174 10.58 0.80 9.11
C MET A 174 11.55 1.13 7.96
N PRO A 175 12.42 0.19 7.54
CA PRO A 175 13.31 0.40 6.43
C PRO A 175 12.53 0.87 5.20
N GLU A 176 12.89 2.06 4.71
CA GLU A 176 12.32 2.58 3.47
C GLU A 176 12.86 1.73 2.31
N GLU A 177 11.97 0.96 1.68
CA GLU A 177 12.23 0.58 0.31
C GLU A 177 12.13 1.85 -0.52
N LYS A 178 13.24 2.24 -1.15
CA LYS A 178 13.15 3.07 -2.34
C LYS A 178 12.32 2.24 -3.32
N ALA A 179 11.01 2.51 -3.39
CA ALA A 179 10.18 2.01 -4.46
C ALA A 179 10.98 2.28 -5.74
N GLU A 180 11.21 1.25 -6.55
CA GLU A 180 11.65 1.47 -7.92
C GLU A 180 10.56 2.33 -8.55
N GLN A 181 10.75 3.65 -8.51
CA GLN A 181 9.85 4.59 -9.14
C GLN A 181 10.01 4.32 -10.63
N GLN A 182 9.12 3.49 -11.19
CA GLN A 182 8.99 3.37 -12.63
C GLN A 182 8.57 4.76 -13.13
N GLY A 183 9.41 5.39 -13.94
CA GLY A 183 9.15 6.72 -14.46
C GLY A 183 10.35 7.64 -14.42
N ASP A 184 10.18 8.82 -15.03
CA ASP A 184 11.18 9.87 -15.03
C ASP A 184 10.84 10.92 -13.98
N THR A 185 11.85 11.36 -13.22
CA THR A 185 11.69 12.50 -12.29
C THR A 185 11.94 13.78 -13.06
N LEU A 186 10.92 14.63 -13.17
CA LEU A 186 11.06 15.96 -13.78
C LEU A 186 11.85 16.89 -12.85
N GLU A 187 12.57 17.85 -13.43
CA GLU A 187 13.37 18.81 -12.68
C GLU A 187 12.51 19.60 -11.68
N GLY A 188 12.90 19.63 -10.41
CA GLY A 188 12.18 20.32 -9.34
C GLY A 188 11.04 19.53 -8.67
N LEU A 189 10.75 18.31 -9.16
CA LEU A 189 9.87 17.35 -8.49
C LEU A 189 10.67 16.26 -7.76
N ASP A 190 10.09 15.72 -6.70
CA ASP A 190 10.69 14.67 -5.86
C ASP A 190 10.04 13.28 -6.08
N ILE A 191 9.08 13.19 -7.00
CA ILE A 191 8.31 11.98 -7.31
C ILE A 191 8.42 11.73 -8.81
N ALA A 192 8.87 10.53 -9.21
CA ALA A 192 8.89 10.17 -10.62
C ALA A 192 7.48 9.99 -11.18
N ILE A 193 7.33 10.38 -12.44
CA ILE A 193 6.08 10.31 -13.18
C ILE A 193 6.14 9.08 -14.07
N PRO A 194 5.17 8.14 -13.97
CA PRO A 194 5.26 6.84 -14.63
C PRO A 194 5.20 6.93 -16.14
N MET A 195 4.53 7.95 -16.68
CA MET A 195 4.43 8.20 -18.12
C MET A 195 4.57 9.70 -18.39
N THR A 196 5.49 10.04 -19.29
CA THR A 196 5.67 11.41 -19.76
C THR A 196 4.97 11.61 -21.09
N GLN A 197 4.82 12.87 -21.49
CA GLN A 197 4.18 13.26 -22.73
C GLN A 197 4.86 12.58 -23.93
N LYS A 198 4.06 12.16 -24.91
CA LYS A 198 4.58 11.62 -26.18
C LYS A 198 5.45 12.66 -26.87
N ALA A 199 6.61 12.24 -27.36
CA ALA A 199 7.49 13.12 -28.12
C ALA A 199 6.75 13.78 -29.31
N PRO A 200 6.93 15.09 -29.54
CA PRO A 200 6.29 15.82 -30.64
C PRO A 200 6.54 15.14 -31.99
N ASP A 201 5.47 14.95 -32.76
CA ASP A 201 5.50 14.39 -34.09
C ASP A 201 5.11 15.47 -35.12
N PRO A 202 6.07 16.00 -35.90
CA PRO A 202 5.80 17.05 -36.89
C PRO A 202 4.95 16.56 -38.07
N SER A 203 4.68 15.24 -38.17
CA SER A 203 3.84 14.65 -39.20
C SER A 203 2.39 14.41 -38.77
N ALA A 204 2.08 14.59 -37.47
CA ALA A 204 0.75 14.46 -36.92
C ALA A 204 0.10 15.83 -36.65
N ASP A 205 -1.23 15.87 -36.56
CA ASP A 205 -1.97 17.09 -36.26
C ASP A 205 -1.56 17.65 -34.88
N ASP A 206 -1.26 18.95 -34.83
CA ASP A 206 -0.96 19.66 -33.59
C ASP A 206 -2.23 19.83 -32.73
N GLN A 207 -2.19 19.33 -31.50
CA GLN A 207 -3.28 19.36 -30.53
C GLN A 207 -2.98 20.27 -29.34
N THR A 208 -1.94 21.12 -29.40
CA THR A 208 -1.52 22.00 -28.30
C THR A 208 -2.63 22.87 -27.74
N GLU A 209 -3.45 23.49 -28.59
CA GLU A 209 -4.55 24.35 -28.12
C GLU A 209 -5.69 23.54 -27.47
N LYS A 210 -5.94 22.32 -27.95
CA LYS A 210 -6.88 21.39 -27.32
C LYS A 210 -6.36 20.97 -25.94
N PHE A 211 -5.07 20.63 -25.86
CA PHE A 211 -4.40 20.29 -24.60
C PHE A 211 -4.56 21.42 -23.58
N LYS A 212 -4.16 22.65 -23.92
CA LYS A 212 -4.32 23.83 -23.06
C LYS A 212 -5.76 24.06 -22.64
N THR A 213 -6.71 23.98 -23.58
CA THR A 213 -8.14 24.19 -23.30
C THR A 213 -8.66 23.17 -22.30
N THR A 214 -8.29 21.90 -22.44
CA THR A 214 -8.65 20.84 -21.48
C THR A 214 -8.09 21.15 -20.09
N THR A 215 -6.81 21.52 -20.00
CA THR A 215 -6.16 21.89 -18.72
C THR A 215 -6.86 23.08 -18.08
N ILE A 216 -7.06 24.18 -18.82
CA ILE A 216 -7.69 25.40 -18.30
C ILE A 216 -9.10 25.11 -17.78
N ARG A 217 -9.92 24.39 -18.56
CA ARG A 217 -11.28 24.04 -18.14
C ARG A 217 -11.30 23.20 -16.88
N TRP A 218 -10.36 22.27 -16.72
CA TRP A 218 -10.27 21.47 -15.50
C TRP A 218 -9.98 22.35 -14.27
N PHE A 219 -9.08 23.33 -14.38
CA PHE A 219 -8.83 24.29 -13.29
C PHE A 219 -10.07 25.13 -12.96
N GLU A 220 -10.72 25.70 -13.98
CA GLU A 220 -11.95 26.49 -13.80
C GLU A 220 -13.09 25.68 -13.18
N ASP A 221 -13.26 24.43 -13.61
CA ASP A 221 -14.36 23.57 -13.16
C ASP A 221 -14.13 22.97 -11.76
N TYR A 222 -12.88 22.78 -11.34
CA TYR A 222 -12.60 22.01 -10.11
C TYR A 222 -11.78 22.74 -9.06
N VAL A 223 -10.75 23.49 -9.44
CA VAL A 223 -9.93 24.25 -8.49
C VAL A 223 -10.68 25.48 -8.00
N ASP A 224 -11.23 26.26 -8.92
CA ASP A 224 -11.96 27.48 -8.59
C ASP A 224 -13.27 27.21 -7.87
N ARG A 225 -14.02 26.20 -8.32
CA ARG A 225 -15.28 25.83 -7.68
C ARG A 225 -15.10 25.37 -6.23
N ALA A 226 -14.01 24.67 -5.91
CA ALA A 226 -13.72 24.24 -4.55
C ALA A 226 -13.47 25.39 -3.57
N ARG A 227 -13.13 26.59 -4.07
CA ARG A 227 -12.90 27.80 -3.26
C ARG A 227 -14.18 28.58 -2.96
N LEU A 228 -15.26 28.36 -3.71
CA LEU A 228 -16.53 29.02 -3.45
C LEU A 228 -17.16 28.48 -2.16
N PRO A 229 -17.91 29.29 -1.39
CA PRO A 229 -18.65 28.82 -0.21
C PRO A 229 -19.61 27.68 -0.57
N ASP A 230 -19.84 26.78 0.39
CA ASP A 230 -20.80 25.69 0.19
C ASP A 230 -22.21 26.27 0.36
N ASP A 231 -22.87 26.58 -0.75
CA ASP A 231 -24.22 27.12 -0.76
C ASP A 231 -25.29 26.01 -0.70
N ASP A 232 -24.93 24.73 -0.52
CA ASP A 232 -25.88 23.62 -0.44
C ASP A 232 -26.71 23.70 0.86
N PRO A 233 -28.03 23.97 0.77
CA PRO A 233 -28.91 24.09 1.93
C PRO A 233 -29.16 22.75 2.64
N THR A 234 -28.67 21.63 2.10
CA THR A 234 -28.83 20.28 2.64
C THR A 234 -27.55 19.69 3.25
N ASN A 235 -26.40 20.35 3.08
CA ASN A 235 -25.16 19.92 3.72
C ASN A 235 -25.16 20.35 5.20
N ASP A 236 -24.78 19.42 6.09
CA ASP A 236 -24.76 19.70 7.52
C ASP A 236 -23.72 20.81 7.78
N LYS A 237 -24.09 21.81 8.59
CA LYS A 237 -23.44 23.15 8.67
C LYS A 237 -22.01 23.16 9.25
N THR A 238 -21.29 22.05 9.22
CA THR A 238 -19.85 22.02 9.41
C THR A 238 -19.19 22.47 8.12
N GLU A 239 -18.74 23.73 8.09
CA GLU A 239 -18.00 24.32 6.99
C GLU A 239 -16.71 23.52 6.75
N LYS A 240 -16.75 22.58 5.80
CA LYS A 240 -15.58 21.81 5.35
C LYS A 240 -14.60 22.73 4.62
N SER A 241 -13.29 22.52 4.80
CA SER A 241 -12.29 23.37 4.16
C SER A 241 -12.39 23.29 2.62
N PRO A 242 -11.98 24.35 1.91
CA PRO A 242 -11.83 24.31 0.45
C PRO A 242 -10.97 23.14 -0.04
N GLY A 243 -9.89 22.80 0.67
CA GLY A 243 -9.05 21.64 0.35
C GLY A 243 -9.78 20.32 0.47
N HIS A 244 -10.66 20.16 1.48
CA HIS A 244 -11.39 18.91 1.68
C HIS A 244 -12.41 18.74 0.55
N ARG A 245 -13.15 19.81 0.25
CA ARG A 245 -14.12 19.82 -0.86
C ARG A 245 -13.47 19.58 -2.20
N PHE A 246 -12.26 20.11 -2.41
CA PHE A 246 -11.46 19.81 -3.58
C PHE A 246 -11.13 18.31 -3.63
N LEU A 247 -10.45 17.78 -2.61
CA LEU A 247 -9.96 16.39 -2.59
C LEU A 247 -11.06 15.32 -2.59
N THR A 248 -12.27 15.66 -2.15
CA THR A 248 -13.44 14.76 -2.22
C THR A 248 -14.41 15.13 -3.35
N GLY A 249 -14.07 16.11 -4.18
CA GLY A 249 -14.93 16.59 -5.26
C GLY A 249 -14.88 15.67 -6.48
N GLU A 250 -15.98 15.61 -7.22
CA GLU A 250 -16.11 14.80 -8.44
C GLU A 250 -15.01 15.09 -9.47
N GLY A 251 -14.48 16.32 -9.50
CA GLY A 251 -13.41 16.70 -10.44
C GLY A 251 -12.12 15.92 -10.33
N LEU A 252 -11.79 15.51 -9.11
CA LEU A 252 -10.59 14.75 -8.84
C LEU A 252 -10.76 13.27 -9.21
N GLU A 253 -12.00 12.76 -9.30
CA GLU A 253 -12.28 11.43 -9.87
C GLU A 253 -11.83 11.33 -11.33
N TRP A 254 -11.88 12.45 -12.06
CA TRP A 254 -11.52 12.51 -13.48
C TRP A 254 -10.06 12.92 -13.73
N ALA A 255 -9.26 13.17 -12.69
CA ALA A 255 -7.87 13.59 -12.86
C ALA A 255 -7.03 12.52 -13.57
N ASP A 256 -7.20 11.24 -13.20
CA ASP A 256 -6.50 10.13 -13.84
C ASP A 256 -6.91 9.93 -15.30
N SER A 257 -8.21 10.00 -15.60
CA SER A 257 -8.67 9.94 -17.00
C SER A 257 -8.17 11.13 -17.82
N THR A 258 -8.12 12.32 -17.23
CA THR A 258 -7.61 13.53 -17.89
C THR A 258 -6.12 13.39 -18.19
N TYR A 259 -5.34 12.88 -17.24
CA TYR A 259 -3.93 12.52 -17.45
C TYR A 259 -3.75 11.56 -18.63
N MET A 260 -4.51 10.47 -18.67
CA MET A 260 -4.41 9.47 -19.74
C MET A 260 -4.84 10.03 -21.11
N ASP A 261 -5.81 10.92 -21.16
CA ASP A 261 -6.25 11.60 -22.38
C ASP A 261 -5.19 12.59 -22.92
N LEU A 262 -4.47 13.26 -22.03
CA LEU A 262 -3.50 14.30 -22.36
C LEU A 262 -2.15 13.75 -22.85
N ILE A 263 -1.64 12.67 -22.26
CA ILE A 263 -0.37 12.01 -22.67
C ILE A 263 -0.41 11.49 -24.12
N GLY A 264 -1.60 11.22 -24.65
CA GLY A 264 -1.77 10.77 -26.02
C GLY A 264 -1.73 11.89 -27.06
N MET A 265 -1.81 13.15 -26.65
CA MET A 265 -1.95 14.27 -27.57
C MET A 265 -0.61 14.68 -28.18
N ASN A 266 -0.62 14.94 -29.49
CA ASN A 266 0.56 15.49 -30.17
C ASN A 266 0.66 16.99 -29.87
N VAL A 267 1.64 17.39 -29.08
CA VAL A 267 1.89 18.81 -28.72
C VAL A 267 3.09 19.37 -29.47
N ALA A 268 3.12 20.68 -29.65
CA ALA A 268 4.22 21.39 -30.28
C ALA A 268 5.51 21.28 -29.45
N GLU A 269 6.66 21.32 -30.15
CA GLU A 269 7.99 21.16 -29.52
C GLU A 269 8.28 22.22 -28.47
N ASP A 270 7.86 23.46 -28.70
CA ASP A 270 8.01 24.58 -27.76
C ASP A 270 7.09 24.49 -26.54
N PHE A 271 6.06 23.65 -26.60
CA PHE A 271 5.14 23.39 -25.49
C PHE A 271 5.42 22.07 -24.75
N TYR A 272 6.21 21.16 -25.35
CA TYR A 272 6.46 19.81 -24.84
C TYR A 272 6.89 19.76 -23.37
N THR A 273 7.80 20.65 -22.97
CA THR A 273 8.26 20.69 -21.58
C THR A 273 7.13 21.04 -20.61
N LYS A 274 6.28 22.02 -20.96
CA LYS A 274 5.11 22.39 -20.13
C LYS A 274 4.08 21.28 -20.09
N ALA A 275 3.83 20.62 -21.22
CA ALA A 275 2.93 19.47 -21.28
C ALA A 275 3.34 18.37 -20.29
N ASN A 276 4.63 18.06 -20.17
CA ASN A 276 5.14 17.11 -19.16
C ASN A 276 4.80 17.53 -17.72
N TYR A 277 4.92 18.81 -17.37
CA TYR A 277 4.56 19.28 -16.03
C TYR A 277 3.04 19.28 -15.79
N ILE A 278 2.24 19.50 -16.83
CA ILE A 278 0.78 19.40 -16.75
C ILE A 278 0.36 17.95 -16.55
N ASP A 279 0.94 17.01 -17.29
CA ASP A 279 0.72 15.57 -17.11
C ASP A 279 1.14 15.15 -15.69
N ALA A 280 2.31 15.59 -15.23
CA ALA A 280 2.78 15.35 -13.87
C ALA A 280 1.81 15.88 -12.82
N PHE A 281 1.25 17.08 -13.01
CA PHE A 281 0.23 17.64 -12.12
C PHE A 281 -0.99 16.72 -12.01
N PHE A 282 -1.55 16.26 -13.13
CA PHE A 282 -2.75 15.42 -13.11
C PHE A 282 -2.50 14.06 -12.45
N TYR A 283 -1.32 13.45 -12.68
CA TYR A 283 -0.91 12.25 -11.97
C TYR A 283 -0.75 12.49 -10.47
N LEU A 284 -0.03 13.53 -10.08
CA LEU A 284 0.24 13.81 -8.66
C LEU A 284 -1.04 14.11 -7.89
N ILE A 285 -1.98 14.86 -8.49
CA ILE A 285 -3.23 15.19 -7.83
C ILE A 285 -4.20 14.00 -7.76
N SER A 286 -4.17 13.08 -8.72
CA SER A 286 -4.93 11.82 -8.63
C SER A 286 -4.41 10.95 -7.49
N GLN A 287 -3.08 10.81 -7.35
CA GLN A 287 -2.48 10.09 -6.22
C GLN A 287 -2.80 10.77 -4.88
N ALA A 288 -2.75 12.10 -4.81
CA ALA A 288 -3.12 12.85 -3.61
C ALA A 288 -4.56 12.54 -3.18
N ARG A 289 -5.50 12.49 -4.12
CA ARG A 289 -6.90 12.11 -3.89
C ARG A 289 -7.01 10.69 -3.34
N ASP A 290 -6.39 9.70 -3.99
CA ASP A 290 -6.52 8.29 -3.60
C ASP A 290 -6.01 8.02 -2.18
N PHE A 291 -4.89 8.64 -1.80
CA PHE A 291 -4.40 8.58 -0.42
C PHE A 291 -5.29 9.37 0.55
N TYR A 292 -5.91 10.48 0.12
CA TYR A 292 -6.85 11.22 0.97
C TYR A 292 -8.15 10.44 1.21
N GLU A 293 -8.66 9.75 0.19
CA GLU A 293 -9.80 8.84 0.30
C GLU A 293 -9.47 7.68 1.26
N SER A 294 -8.26 7.14 1.16
CA SER A 294 -7.76 6.13 2.10
C SER A 294 -7.65 6.67 3.54
N TYR A 295 -7.25 7.93 3.72
CA TYR A 295 -7.27 8.61 5.01
C TYR A 295 -8.69 8.79 5.57
N ILE A 296 -9.65 9.18 4.74
CA ILE A 296 -11.07 9.27 5.14
C ILE A 296 -11.57 7.90 5.58
N ASN A 297 -11.28 6.87 4.78
CA ASN A 297 -11.65 5.49 5.07
C ASN A 297 -11.06 5.03 6.40
N ASP A 298 -9.77 5.27 6.64
CA ASP A 298 -9.11 4.93 7.91
C ASP A 298 -9.76 5.61 9.11
N ARG A 299 -10.23 6.85 8.96
CA ARG A 299 -10.84 7.59 10.07
C ARG A 299 -12.32 7.29 10.28
N THR A 300 -13.03 6.87 9.24
CA THR A 300 -14.49 6.68 9.27
C THR A 300 -14.91 5.22 9.44
N TYR A 301 -14.12 4.25 8.95
CA TYR A 301 -14.44 2.84 9.11
C TYR A 301 -14.11 2.33 10.51
N VAL A 302 -15.12 1.75 11.17
CA VAL A 302 -15.05 1.19 12.54
C VAL A 302 -14.02 0.06 12.65
N SER A 303 -13.73 -0.64 11.56
CA SER A 303 -12.75 -1.73 11.51
C SER A 303 -11.32 -1.28 11.20
N SER A 304 -11.08 0.02 10.90
CA SER A 304 -9.72 0.46 10.62
C SER A 304 -8.90 0.49 11.90
N VAL A 305 -7.72 -0.12 11.83
CA VAL A 305 -6.74 -0.13 12.91
C VAL A 305 -5.82 1.10 12.82
N SER A 306 -5.93 1.91 11.77
CA SER A 306 -5.11 3.11 11.48
C SER A 306 -5.82 4.39 11.95
N ASN A 307 -5.07 5.44 12.33
CA ASN A 307 -5.62 6.80 12.53
C ASN A 307 -5.66 7.62 11.22
N GLY A 308 -5.21 7.03 10.12
CA GLY A 308 -5.08 7.63 8.79
C GLY A 308 -3.83 8.50 8.60
N GLU A 309 -2.97 8.67 9.59
CA GLU A 309 -1.81 9.58 9.54
C GLU A 309 -0.85 9.28 8.39
N GLU A 310 -0.56 8.01 8.13
CA GLU A 310 0.30 7.63 7.01
C GLU A 310 -0.31 8.02 5.64
N ASN A 311 -1.60 7.75 5.46
CA ASN A 311 -2.32 8.10 4.23
C ASN A 311 -2.48 9.62 4.08
N TYR A 312 -2.66 10.33 5.19
CA TYR A 312 -2.68 11.79 5.21
C TYR A 312 -1.34 12.39 4.78
N GLU A 313 -0.22 11.94 5.36
CA GLU A 313 1.11 12.45 5.02
C GLU A 313 1.51 12.09 3.58
N LYS A 314 1.15 10.89 3.10
CA LYS A 314 1.30 10.52 1.69
C LYS A 314 0.50 11.45 0.78
N SER A 315 -0.79 11.61 1.04
CA SER A 315 -1.68 12.49 0.27
C SER A 315 -1.12 13.91 0.21
N LYS A 316 -0.72 14.47 1.36
CA LYS A 316 -0.12 15.80 1.45
C LYS A 316 1.16 15.91 0.64
N LYS A 317 2.05 14.90 0.71
CA LYS A 317 3.28 14.89 -0.08
C LYS A 317 2.99 14.96 -1.58
N TYR A 318 2.03 14.17 -2.09
CA TYR A 318 1.64 14.23 -3.51
C TYR A 318 1.01 15.59 -3.86
N TYR A 319 0.19 16.14 -2.98
CA TYR A 319 -0.43 17.46 -3.13
C TYR A 319 0.60 18.58 -3.25
N ASP A 320 1.59 18.60 -2.35
CA ASP A 320 2.66 19.59 -2.35
C ASP A 320 3.51 19.51 -3.63
N GLN A 321 3.69 18.31 -4.21
CA GLN A 321 4.39 18.15 -5.49
C GLN A 321 3.52 18.59 -6.67
N ALA A 322 2.20 18.38 -6.63
CA ALA A 322 1.27 18.90 -7.63
C ALA A 322 1.29 20.44 -7.65
N GLU A 323 1.32 21.08 -6.48
CA GLU A 323 1.47 22.54 -6.37
C GLU A 323 2.78 23.03 -7.00
N LYS A 324 3.90 22.35 -6.75
CA LYS A 324 5.18 22.66 -7.41
C LYS A 324 5.09 22.54 -8.93
N ALA A 325 4.41 21.52 -9.44
CA ALA A 325 4.25 21.31 -10.87
C ALA A 325 3.50 22.48 -11.54
N ILE A 326 2.46 23.03 -10.89
CA ILE A 326 1.73 24.22 -11.38
C ILE A 326 2.68 25.39 -11.67
N GLY A 327 3.70 25.61 -10.82
CA GLY A 327 4.68 26.68 -11.02
C GLY A 327 5.46 26.62 -12.34
N TYR A 328 5.41 25.51 -13.08
CA TYR A 328 6.04 25.35 -14.40
C TYR A 328 5.11 25.63 -15.58
N PHE A 329 3.81 25.78 -15.34
CA PHE A 329 2.80 26.06 -16.36
C PHE A 329 1.73 27.07 -15.91
N ASP A 330 1.98 27.83 -14.85
CA ASP A 330 1.06 28.83 -14.31
C ASP A 330 0.67 29.90 -15.35
N ASP A 331 1.55 30.18 -16.29
CA ASP A 331 1.37 31.15 -17.37
C ASP A 331 0.27 30.78 -18.37
N ILE A 332 -0.13 29.51 -18.46
CA ILE A 332 -1.26 29.09 -19.30
C ILE A 332 -2.60 29.10 -18.57
N ILE A 333 -2.58 29.21 -17.24
CA ILE A 333 -3.77 29.28 -16.40
C ILE A 333 -4.24 30.75 -16.37
N PRO A 334 -5.51 31.08 -16.67
CA PRO A 334 -5.96 32.48 -16.75
C PRO A 334 -5.76 33.27 -15.45
N ASN A 335 -5.43 34.57 -15.52
CA ASN A 335 -5.20 35.44 -14.35
C ASN A 335 -6.35 35.57 -13.32
N TYR A 336 -7.51 34.94 -13.54
CA TYR A 336 -8.66 34.95 -12.63
C TYR A 336 -8.72 33.73 -11.69
N THR A 337 -8.12 32.61 -12.08
CA THR A 337 -7.85 31.45 -11.22
C THR A 337 -6.57 31.77 -10.44
N ASN A 338 -6.57 31.77 -9.10
CA ASN A 338 -5.25 31.81 -8.42
C ASN A 338 -4.56 30.49 -8.81
N SER A 339 -3.47 30.54 -9.57
CA SER A 339 -2.66 29.41 -10.08
C SER A 339 -1.98 28.60 -8.96
N THR A 340 -2.78 28.22 -7.99
CA THR A 340 -2.44 27.59 -6.72
C THR A 340 -3.62 26.72 -6.37
N LEU A 341 -3.38 25.62 -5.67
CA LEU A 341 -4.42 24.78 -5.14
C LEU A 341 -5.04 25.42 -3.87
N PRO A 342 -6.21 24.95 -3.42
CA PRO A 342 -6.72 25.29 -2.09
C PRO A 342 -5.75 24.84 -0.98
N ASP A 343 -5.86 25.39 0.22
CA ASP A 343 -5.06 24.90 1.34
C ASP A 343 -5.39 23.43 1.62
N PHE A 344 -4.37 22.57 1.74
CA PHE A 344 -4.56 21.16 2.05
C PHE A 344 -5.32 20.98 3.38
N PRO A 345 -6.26 20.02 3.48
CA PRO A 345 -7.04 19.81 4.69
C PRO A 345 -6.18 19.58 5.92
N LYS A 346 -6.64 20.03 7.09
CA LYS A 346 -5.91 19.76 8.33
C LYS A 346 -6.11 18.32 8.77
N PHE A 347 -5.06 17.73 9.36
CA PHE A 347 -5.21 16.45 10.05
C PHE A 347 -6.28 16.56 11.14
N GLY A 348 -7.23 15.63 11.16
CA GLY A 348 -8.36 15.65 12.07
C GLY A 348 -9.62 16.39 11.60
N GLU A 349 -9.59 17.04 10.44
CA GLU A 349 -10.79 17.67 9.83
C GLU A 349 -11.86 16.62 9.49
N VAL A 350 -11.44 15.41 9.12
CA VAL A 350 -12.33 14.24 9.05
C VAL A 350 -12.46 13.71 10.47
N GLU A 351 -13.66 13.81 11.05
CA GLU A 351 -13.91 13.28 12.39
C GLU A 351 -13.61 11.79 12.43
N LYS A 352 -12.96 11.36 13.52
CA LYS A 352 -12.79 9.92 13.76
C LYS A 352 -14.17 9.37 14.10
N GLY A 353 -14.62 8.32 13.41
CA GLY A 353 -15.90 7.68 13.68
C GLY A 353 -15.98 7.24 15.14
N THR A 354 -16.68 7.99 15.99
CA THR A 354 -16.90 7.62 17.39
C THR A 354 -18.16 6.78 17.48
N PHE A 355 -18.05 5.48 17.19
CA PHE A 355 -18.89 4.52 17.89
C PHE A 355 -18.15 4.15 19.18
N GLY A 356 -18.82 4.28 20.33
CA GLY A 356 -18.34 3.84 21.65
C GLY A 356 -18.22 2.31 21.74
N LEU A 357 -17.44 1.71 20.85
CA LEU A 357 -17.10 0.29 20.77
C LEU A 357 -15.61 0.06 21.04
N GLY A 358 -14.90 1.05 21.59
CA GLY A 358 -13.60 0.84 22.22
C GLY A 358 -13.62 -0.24 23.31
N GLU A 359 -14.80 -0.74 23.70
CA GLU A 359 -15.01 -1.88 24.60
C GLU A 359 -15.19 -3.25 23.89
N LEU A 360 -15.40 -3.32 22.57
CA LEU A 360 -15.47 -4.62 21.85
C LEU A 360 -14.13 -5.09 21.28
N GLY A 361 -13.11 -4.22 21.22
CA GLY A 361 -11.71 -4.64 21.06
C GLY A 361 -11.12 -5.23 22.34
N TYR A 362 -11.77 -5.01 23.48
CA TYR A 362 -11.48 -5.71 24.72
C TYR A 362 -12.28 -7.00 24.76
N ILE A 363 -11.69 -8.10 24.29
CA ILE A 363 -12.05 -9.39 24.87
C ILE A 363 -11.49 -9.34 26.29
N THR A 364 -12.34 -8.97 27.24
CA THR A 364 -12.04 -9.18 28.66
C THR A 364 -11.78 -10.69 28.87
N PRO A 365 -10.94 -11.10 29.84
CA PRO A 365 -10.72 -12.51 30.13
C PRO A 365 -12.05 -13.30 30.28
N ASP A 366 -13.06 -12.65 30.85
CA ASP A 366 -14.41 -13.21 31.02
C ASP A 366 -15.13 -13.49 29.67
N MET A 367 -14.89 -12.67 28.64
CA MET A 367 -15.42 -12.88 27.29
C MET A 367 -14.64 -13.97 26.53
N ALA A 368 -13.34 -14.15 26.80
CA ALA A 368 -12.54 -15.23 26.24
C ALA A 368 -13.00 -16.60 26.78
N ASP A 369 -13.36 -16.68 28.07
CA ASP A 369 -13.93 -17.88 28.69
C ASP A 369 -15.32 -18.22 28.13
N TYR A 370 -16.11 -17.21 27.77
CA TYR A 370 -17.44 -17.41 27.17
C TYR A 370 -17.37 -17.85 25.70
N LEU A 371 -16.36 -17.40 24.95
CA LEU A 371 -16.17 -17.71 23.52
C LEU A 371 -15.41 -19.02 23.28
N SER A 372 -14.62 -19.50 24.24
CA SER A 372 -13.86 -20.75 24.15
C SER A 372 -14.68 -22.02 24.38
N GLY A 373 -15.99 -21.91 24.61
CA GLY A 373 -16.88 -23.06 24.71
C GLY A 373 -16.56 -23.96 25.89
N GLY A 374 -16.30 -23.37 27.06
CA GLY A 374 -16.09 -24.09 28.31
C GLY A 374 -17.31 -24.94 28.70
N SER A 375 -17.28 -26.21 28.31
CA SER A 375 -18.04 -27.26 28.98
C SER A 375 -17.12 -27.99 29.95
N SER A 376 -17.28 -27.72 31.23
CA SER A 376 -17.21 -28.76 32.27
C SER A 376 -17.95 -28.31 33.51
N GLU A 377 -19.21 -28.73 33.62
CA GLU A 377 -19.78 -29.01 34.93
C GLU A 377 -18.95 -30.13 35.59
N SER A 378 -18.54 -29.97 36.85
CA SER A 378 -19.10 -30.76 37.96
C SER A 378 -18.39 -30.46 39.29
N SER A 379 -19.20 -30.09 40.28
CA SER A 379 -19.14 -30.47 41.70
C SER A 379 -17.79 -30.80 42.37
N THR A 380 -17.45 -30.02 43.40
CA THR A 380 -17.50 -30.50 44.80
C THR A 380 -17.87 -29.38 45.75
#